data_AF-A0A1G7D647-F1
#
_entry.id   AF-A0A1G7D647-F1
#
_cell.length_a   1.000
_cell.length_b   1.000
_cell.length_c   1.000
_cell.angle_alpha   90.00
_cell.angle_beta   90.00
_cell.angle_gamma   90.00
#
_symmetry.space_group_name_H-M   'P 1'
#
loop_
_entity.id
_entity.type
_entity.pdbx_description
1 polymer ?
#
loop_
_entity_poly.entity_id
_entity_poly.type
_entity_poly.pdbx_seq_one_letter_code
_entity_poly.pdbx_strand_id
1 'polypeptide(L)'
;MSLHKKSRDSTEGPIFLDVLGSIPDLDKEAIGKIEEKLRMTFLSEKEEAGNVCMAHSPEVRDDYRDTFNAKHLLNFRYAVLHSPRFLGKYKDLSKIDAVEFHCPHKRVVFWKLARLGAQLRQLHLSASPSVKKNSGETTEIMKKIAEIEIEERL
;
A
#
# COMPACT_ATOMS: atom_id res chain seq x y z
N MET A 1 1.82 -1.03 -49.28
CA MET A 1 1.49 0.30 -48.71
C MET A 1 1.01 0.09 -47.28
N SER A 2 1.80 0.56 -46.31
CA SER A 2 1.54 0.49 -44.88
C SER A 2 0.24 1.16 -44.49
N LEU A 3 -0.55 0.55 -43.60
CA LEU A 3 -1.36 1.27 -42.62
C LEU A 3 -1.54 0.43 -41.33
N HIS A 4 -1.02 0.99 -40.23
CA HIS A 4 -1.48 0.89 -38.85
C HIS A 4 -1.43 -0.47 -38.11
N LYS A 5 -0.24 -0.82 -37.58
CA LYS A 5 -0.18 -1.54 -36.30
C LYS A 5 -0.30 -0.49 -35.17
N LYS A 6 -1.51 -0.40 -34.62
CA LYS A 6 -1.85 0.37 -33.41
C LYS A 6 -0.92 -0.07 -32.27
N SER A 7 -0.11 0.84 -31.76
CA SER A 7 0.70 0.59 -30.56
C SER A 7 -0.25 0.23 -29.42
N ARG A 8 -0.15 -1.01 -28.93
CA ARG A 8 -0.75 -1.39 -27.66
C ARG A 8 0.09 -0.73 -26.58
N ASP A 9 -0.44 0.33 -26.01
CA ASP A 9 0.00 0.83 -24.72
C ASP A 9 -0.32 -0.28 -23.70
N SER A 10 0.73 -0.90 -23.16
CA SER A 10 0.66 -2.08 -22.33
C SER A 10 1.46 -1.84 -21.06
N THR A 11 0.87 -1.16 -20.08
CA THR A 11 1.37 -1.23 -18.69
C THR A 11 0.29 -1.31 -17.61
N GLU A 12 -1.00 -1.23 -17.92
CA GLU A 12 -2.04 -1.34 -16.89
C GLU A 12 -3.03 -2.46 -17.23
N GLY A 13 -2.63 -3.69 -16.89
CA GLY A 13 -3.45 -4.89 -17.04
C GLY A 13 -3.60 -5.67 -15.72
N PRO A 14 -4.65 -6.50 -15.59
CA PRO A 14 -5.14 -7.14 -14.36
C PRO A 14 -4.15 -8.09 -13.65
N ILE A 15 -3.00 -8.37 -14.28
CA ILE A 15 -1.96 -9.28 -13.77
C ILE A 15 -1.39 -8.80 -12.42
N PHE A 16 -1.34 -7.48 -12.20
CA PHE A 16 -0.82 -6.93 -10.95
C PHE A 16 -1.81 -7.05 -9.78
N LEU A 17 -3.12 -7.14 -10.07
CA LEU A 17 -4.17 -7.29 -9.04
C LEU A 17 -4.22 -8.73 -8.50
N ASP A 18 -3.93 -9.73 -9.32
CA ASP A 18 -3.93 -11.14 -8.91
C ASP A 18 -2.78 -11.49 -7.95
N VAL A 19 -1.63 -10.80 -8.05
CA VAL A 19 -0.52 -10.91 -7.08
C VAL A 19 -0.89 -10.27 -5.73
N LEU A 20 -1.86 -9.35 -5.70
CA LEU A 20 -2.36 -8.67 -4.50
C LEU A 20 -3.56 -9.36 -3.85
N GLY A 21 -4.25 -10.24 -4.59
CA GLY A 21 -5.48 -10.92 -4.18
C GLY A 21 -5.27 -11.98 -3.10
N SER A 22 -4.06 -12.52 -2.99
CA SER A 22 -3.65 -13.39 -1.91
C SER A 22 -2.34 -12.82 -1.36
N ILE A 23 -2.40 -12.16 -0.20
CA ILE A 23 -1.29 -12.17 0.76
C ILE A 23 -1.64 -13.31 1.74
N PRO A 24 -1.51 -14.60 1.36
CA PRO A 24 -1.49 -15.62 2.37
C PRO A 24 -0.12 -15.50 3.01
N ASP A 25 -0.09 -15.33 4.33
CA ASP A 25 1.15 -15.31 5.10
C ASP A 25 1.98 -14.06 4.89
N LEU A 26 1.45 -12.99 5.46
CA LEU A 26 2.33 -12.00 6.05
C LEU A 26 3.16 -12.71 7.14
N ASP A 27 4.41 -13.04 6.80
CA ASP A 27 5.30 -13.79 7.69
C ASP A 27 5.41 -13.10 9.06
N LYS A 28 5.37 -13.88 10.14
CA LYS A 28 5.51 -13.37 11.51
C LYS A 28 6.82 -12.60 11.68
N GLU A 29 7.87 -13.03 10.99
CA GLU A 29 9.15 -12.31 10.98
C GLU A 29 9.01 -10.91 10.37
N ALA A 30 8.25 -10.78 9.28
CA ALA A 30 7.98 -9.50 8.64
C ALA A 30 7.15 -8.57 9.54
N ILE A 31 6.14 -9.12 10.22
CA ILE A 31 5.35 -8.38 11.21
C ILE A 31 6.26 -7.86 12.31
N GLY A 32 7.09 -8.72 12.91
CA GLY A 32 7.99 -8.35 14.00
C GLY A 32 8.96 -7.23 13.63
N LYS A 33 9.53 -7.27 12.41
CA LYS A 33 10.40 -6.19 11.90
C LYS A 33 9.66 -4.85 11.77
N ILE A 34 8.39 -4.87 11.37
CA ILE A 34 7.56 -3.66 11.26
C ILE A 34 7.22 -3.13 12.66
N GLU A 35 6.85 -4.01 13.59
CA GLU A 35 6.58 -3.66 14.99
C GLU A 35 7.78 -2.96 15.63
N GLU A 36 8.98 -3.53 15.46
CA GLU A 36 10.23 -2.96 15.95
C GLU A 36 10.53 -1.59 15.31
N LYS A 37 10.44 -1.51 13.98
CA LYS A 37 10.79 -0.30 13.23
C LYS A 37 9.87 0.87 13.54
N LEU A 38 8.56 0.61 13.64
CA LEU A 38 7.55 1.64 13.88
C LEU A 38 7.26 1.86 15.36
N ARG A 39 7.74 0.97 16.25
CA ARG A 39 7.34 0.91 17.66
C ARG A 39 5.83 0.89 17.79
N MET A 40 5.23 -0.08 17.11
CA MET A 40 3.79 -0.34 17.09
C MET A 40 3.52 -1.82 17.33
N THR A 41 2.31 -2.17 17.74
CA THR A 41 1.89 -3.55 17.97
C THR A 41 0.94 -4.03 16.89
N PHE A 42 1.18 -5.23 16.37
CA PHE A 42 0.26 -5.90 15.48
C PHE A 42 -0.90 -6.52 16.28
N LEU A 43 -2.13 -6.23 15.87
CA LEU A 43 -3.33 -6.84 16.40
C LEU A 43 -3.92 -7.78 15.35
N SER A 44 -4.15 -9.03 15.76
CA SER A 44 -4.95 -9.95 14.96
C SER A 44 -6.44 -9.59 15.07
N GLU A 45 -7.22 -10.00 14.08
CA GLU A 45 -8.67 -9.73 14.04
C GLU A 45 -9.42 -10.25 15.28
N LYS A 46 -8.90 -11.29 15.94
CA LYS A 46 -9.47 -11.86 17.17
C LYS A 46 -9.23 -10.96 18.40
N GLU A 47 -8.11 -10.25 18.44
CA GLU A 47 -7.71 -9.40 19.57
C GLU A 47 -8.32 -7.99 19.48
N GLU A 48 -8.63 -7.51 18.27
CA GLU A 48 -9.32 -6.24 18.04
C GLU A 48 -10.72 -6.19 18.68
N ALA A 49 -11.42 -7.32 18.73
CA ALA A 49 -12.77 -7.39 19.28
C ALA A 49 -12.83 -7.19 20.81
N GLY A 50 -11.69 -7.32 21.52
CA GLY A 50 -11.66 -7.36 22.99
C GLY A 50 -10.99 -6.18 23.69
N ASN A 51 -9.94 -5.57 23.11
CA ASN A 51 -8.98 -4.79 23.90
C ASN A 51 -8.72 -3.34 23.45
N VAL A 52 -9.31 -2.88 22.35
CA VAL A 52 -9.02 -1.56 21.77
C VAL A 52 -10.27 -0.69 21.66
N CYS A 53 -10.64 -0.04 22.76
CA CYS A 53 -11.57 1.09 22.68
C CYS A 53 -10.86 2.25 21.94
N MET A 54 -11.49 2.79 20.90
CA MET A 54 -11.05 3.99 20.15
C MET A 54 -9.76 3.89 19.31
N ALA A 55 -8.96 2.81 19.34
CA ALA A 55 -7.71 2.74 18.56
C ALA A 55 -7.90 2.94 17.05
N HIS A 56 -9.06 2.52 16.52
CA HIS A 56 -9.45 2.71 15.12
C HIS A 56 -10.41 3.89 14.90
N SER A 57 -10.67 4.72 15.92
CA SER A 57 -11.46 5.94 15.77
C SER A 57 -10.75 6.88 14.79
N PRO A 58 -11.46 7.53 13.85
CA PRO A 58 -10.88 8.53 12.97
C PRO A 58 -10.36 9.77 13.71
N GLU A 59 -10.75 9.97 14.98
CA GLU A 59 -10.34 11.10 15.82
C GLU A 59 -8.91 10.94 16.38
N VAL A 60 -8.39 9.72 16.43
CA VAL A 60 -7.01 9.47 16.88
C VAL A 60 -6.04 9.96 15.81
N ARG A 61 -5.14 10.88 16.17
CA ARG A 61 -4.08 11.36 15.27
C ARG A 61 -3.07 10.23 14.99
N ASP A 62 -2.52 10.25 13.78
CA ASP A 62 -1.57 9.23 13.30
C ASP A 62 -0.33 9.05 14.22
N ASP A 63 0.10 10.10 14.91
CA ASP A 63 1.22 10.05 15.87
C ASP A 63 0.97 9.12 17.08
N TYR A 64 -0.30 9.00 17.48
CA TYR A 64 -0.77 8.28 18.66
C TYR A 64 -1.39 6.92 18.34
N ARG A 65 -1.44 6.55 17.06
CA ARG A 65 -1.83 5.20 16.66
C ARG A 65 -0.64 4.27 16.87
N ASP A 66 -0.72 3.46 17.91
CA ASP A 66 0.31 2.51 18.35
C ASP A 66 0.00 1.07 17.94
N THR A 67 -1.15 0.79 17.35
CA THR A 67 -1.52 -0.55 16.87
C THR A 67 -1.90 -0.58 15.39
N PHE A 68 -1.51 -1.65 14.69
CA PHE A 68 -1.89 -1.88 13.29
C PHE A 68 -2.33 -3.34 13.09
N ASN A 69 -2.90 -3.65 11.93
CA ASN A 69 -3.42 -4.98 11.61
C ASN A 69 -3.10 -5.35 10.16
N ALA A 70 -3.52 -6.55 9.74
CA ALA A 70 -3.26 -7.06 8.40
C ALA A 70 -3.84 -6.14 7.29
N LYS A 71 -5.03 -5.54 7.52
CA LYS A 71 -5.66 -4.61 6.58
C LYS A 71 -4.84 -3.33 6.41
N HIS A 72 -4.31 -2.77 7.49
CA HIS A 72 -3.44 -1.58 7.44
C HIS A 72 -2.18 -1.87 6.61
N LEU A 73 -1.57 -3.04 6.79
CA LEU A 73 -0.41 -3.46 6.02
C LEU A 73 -0.71 -3.70 4.54
N LEU A 74 -1.83 -4.36 4.24
CA LEU A 74 -2.29 -4.55 2.86
C LEU A 74 -2.43 -3.19 2.17
N ASN A 75 -3.08 -2.23 2.82
CA ASN A 75 -3.28 -0.89 2.25
C ASN A 75 -1.96 -0.12 2.12
N PHE A 76 -1.07 -0.19 3.10
CA PHE A 76 0.27 0.41 3.00
C PHE A 76 1.03 -0.15 1.79
N ARG A 77 1.10 -1.48 1.67
CA ARG A 77 1.76 -2.14 0.54
C ARG A 77 1.13 -1.75 -0.80
N TYR A 78 -0.19 -1.64 -0.84
CA TYR A 78 -0.92 -1.17 -2.01
C TYR A 78 -0.47 0.22 -2.45
N ALA A 79 -0.31 1.16 -1.52
CA ALA A 79 0.20 2.49 -1.83
C ALA A 79 1.63 2.43 -2.40
N VAL A 80 2.53 1.71 -1.74
CA VAL A 80 3.95 1.65 -2.15
C VAL A 80 4.10 1.01 -3.54
N LEU A 81 3.38 -0.08 -3.81
CA LEU A 81 3.43 -0.75 -5.11
C LEU A 81 2.87 0.10 -6.26
N HIS A 82 1.94 1.00 -5.98
CA HIS A 82 1.38 1.94 -6.96
C HIS A 82 2.09 3.31 -6.96
N SER A 83 3.25 3.43 -6.30
CA SER A 83 4.05 4.65 -6.32
C SER A 83 5.00 4.65 -7.53
N PRO A 84 4.87 5.58 -8.49
CA PRO A 84 5.77 5.66 -9.64
C PRO A 84 7.22 5.94 -9.24
N ARG A 85 7.43 6.79 -8.22
CA ARG A 85 8.76 7.11 -7.68
C ARG A 85 9.43 5.88 -7.09
N PHE A 86 8.64 5.04 -6.43
CA PHE A 86 9.12 3.82 -5.80
C PHE A 86 9.51 2.78 -6.86
N LEU A 87 8.63 2.47 -7.81
CA LEU A 87 8.92 1.52 -8.88
C LEU A 87 10.13 1.95 -9.74
N GLY A 88 10.30 3.25 -9.97
CA GLY A 88 11.45 3.78 -10.71
C GLY A 88 12.80 3.59 -10.00
N LYS A 89 12.81 3.51 -8.67
CA LYS A 89 14.01 3.32 -7.85
C LYS A 89 14.48 1.86 -7.85
N TYR A 90 13.55 0.90 -7.93
CA TYR A 90 13.85 -0.53 -7.98
C TYR A 90 13.62 -1.07 -9.40
N LYS A 91 14.56 -0.74 -10.30
CA LYS A 91 14.56 -1.26 -11.68
C LYS A 91 14.64 -2.79 -11.77
N ASP A 92 14.98 -3.46 -10.68
CA ASP A 92 15.05 -4.90 -10.55
C ASP A 92 14.24 -5.36 -9.33
N LEU A 93 12.92 -5.53 -9.53
CA LEU A 93 11.99 -5.99 -8.49
C LEU A 93 12.37 -7.39 -7.93
N SER A 94 13.21 -8.15 -8.63
CA SER A 94 13.66 -9.49 -8.21
C SER A 94 14.65 -9.46 -7.04
N LYS A 95 15.30 -8.31 -6.79
CA LYS A 95 16.26 -8.11 -5.69
C LYS A 95 15.64 -7.52 -4.44
N ILE A 96 14.35 -7.18 -4.49
CA ILE A 96 13.68 -6.63 -3.32
C ILE A 96 13.28 -7.81 -2.44
N ASP A 97 13.95 -7.97 -1.30
CA ASP A 97 13.50 -8.92 -0.30
C ASP A 97 12.09 -8.52 0.14
N ALA A 98 11.12 -9.43 0.01
CA ALA A 98 9.69 -9.12 0.12
C ALA A 98 9.30 -8.54 1.49
N VAL A 99 10.15 -8.78 2.50
CA VAL A 99 10.01 -8.31 3.88
C VAL A 99 10.65 -6.93 4.09
N GLU A 100 11.72 -6.64 3.36
CA GLU A 100 12.48 -5.39 3.46
C GLU A 100 11.86 -4.26 2.62
N PHE A 101 10.65 -4.48 2.10
CA PHE A 101 9.88 -3.55 1.29
C PHE A 101 9.48 -2.29 2.11
N HIS A 102 10.48 -1.47 2.40
CA HIS A 102 10.45 -0.03 2.62
C HIS A 102 9.39 0.44 3.61
N CYS A 103 9.26 -0.30 4.71
CA CYS A 103 8.53 0.17 5.88
C CYS A 103 9.15 1.53 6.29
N PRO A 104 8.37 2.61 6.40
CA PRO A 104 8.90 3.92 6.76
C PRO A 104 9.44 3.92 8.20
N HIS A 105 10.32 4.84 8.55
CA HIS A 105 10.80 4.98 9.94
C HIS A 105 9.83 5.74 10.85
N LYS A 106 8.86 6.46 10.27
CA LYS A 106 7.93 7.33 10.98
C LYS A 106 6.51 6.75 10.89
N ARG A 107 5.85 6.54 12.04
CA ARG A 107 4.46 6.07 12.12
C ARG A 107 3.50 6.91 11.28
N VAL A 108 3.68 8.23 11.28
CA VAL A 108 2.87 9.16 10.49
C VAL A 108 2.93 8.85 9.00
N VAL A 109 4.12 8.50 8.50
CA VAL A 109 4.32 8.15 7.09
C VAL A 109 3.63 6.83 6.79
N PHE A 110 3.74 5.84 7.68
CA PHE A 110 3.01 4.57 7.56
C PHE A 110 1.51 4.79 7.44
N TRP A 111 0.90 5.54 8.37
CA TRP A 111 -0.53 5.80 8.39
C TRP A 111 -1.01 6.63 7.20
N LYS A 112 -0.22 7.62 6.77
CA LYS A 112 -0.53 8.41 5.57
C LYS A 112 -0.57 7.53 4.32
N LEU A 113 0.42 6.65 4.15
CA LEU A 113 0.47 5.70 3.03
C LEU A 113 -0.65 4.66 3.12
N ALA A 114 -0.90 4.07 4.29
CA ALA A 114 -1.99 3.12 4.50
C ALA A 114 -3.35 3.74 4.15
N ARG A 115 -3.60 5.01 4.51
CA ARG A 115 -4.85 5.71 4.16
C ARG A 115 -4.98 5.99 2.66
N LEU A 116 -3.90 6.40 1.99
CA LEU A 116 -3.91 6.63 0.54
C LEU A 116 -4.09 5.32 -0.23
N GLY A 117 -3.41 4.26 0.20
CA GLY A 117 -3.55 2.94 -0.39
C GLY A 117 -4.93 2.32 -0.16
N ALA A 118 -5.56 2.58 0.99
CA ALA A 118 -6.95 2.18 1.23
C ALA A 118 -7.91 2.84 0.23
N GLN A 119 -7.78 4.15 0.01
CA GLN A 119 -8.57 4.90 -0.97
C GLN A 119 -8.32 4.37 -2.39
N LEU A 120 -7.06 4.19 -2.77
CA LEU A 120 -6.70 3.68 -4.10
C LEU A 120 -7.24 2.27 -4.33
N ARG A 121 -7.09 1.38 -3.34
CA ARG A 121 -7.60 0.01 -3.39
C ARG A 121 -9.12 -0.02 -3.51
N GLN A 122 -9.83 0.84 -2.77
CA GLN A 122 -11.29 0.96 -2.90
C GLN A 122 -11.70 1.45 -4.28
N LEU A 123 -11.01 2.46 -4.83
CA LEU A 123 -11.29 2.95 -6.19
C LEU A 123 -11.06 1.87 -7.25
N HIS A 124 -10.01 1.07 -7.12
CA HIS A 124 -9.73 -0.05 -8.04
C HIS A 124 -10.75 -1.19 -7.89
N LEU A 125 -11.18 -1.52 -6.66
CA LEU A 125 -12.23 -2.53 -6.45
C LEU A 125 -13.62 -2.06 -6.91
N SER A 126 -13.91 -0.77 -6.78
CA SER A 126 -15.19 -0.18 -7.20
C SER A 126 -15.28 0.12 -8.70
N ALA A 127 -14.14 0.16 -9.40
CA ALA A 127 -14.09 0.26 -10.84
C ALA A 127 -14.60 -1.05 -11.45
N SER A 128 -15.92 -1.14 -11.70
CA SER A 128 -16.46 -2.20 -12.53
C SER A 128 -15.82 -2.13 -13.93
N PRO A 129 -15.65 -3.26 -14.64
CA PRO A 129 -15.01 -3.28 -15.96
C PRO A 129 -15.71 -2.41 -17.03
N SER A 130 -16.92 -1.92 -16.74
CA SER A 130 -17.75 -1.11 -17.62
C SER A 130 -17.68 0.41 -17.37
N VAL A 131 -16.94 0.90 -16.37
CA VAL A 131 -16.94 2.33 -16.02
C VAL A 131 -15.52 2.93 -15.95
N LYS A 132 -15.13 3.65 -17.02
CA LYS A 132 -13.91 4.49 -17.10
C LYS A 132 -13.99 5.79 -16.27
N LYS A 133 -14.66 5.83 -15.12
CA LYS A 133 -14.85 7.09 -14.35
C LYS A 133 -13.80 7.36 -13.27
N ASN A 134 -12.98 6.39 -12.90
CA ASN A 134 -12.09 6.53 -11.73
C ASN A 134 -10.67 7.00 -12.08
N SER A 135 -10.33 7.22 -13.36
CA SER A 135 -8.94 7.47 -13.78
C SER A 135 -8.34 8.76 -13.25
N GLY A 136 -9.14 9.82 -13.06
CA GLY A 136 -8.66 11.09 -12.52
C GLY A 136 -8.34 11.01 -11.02
N GLU A 137 -9.21 10.37 -10.24
CA GLU A 137 -9.06 10.25 -8.78
C GLU A 137 -7.92 9.31 -8.40
N THR A 138 -7.76 8.18 -9.11
CA THR A 138 -6.63 7.27 -8.90
C THR A 138 -5.30 7.95 -9.23
N THR A 139 -5.25 8.74 -10.31
CA THR A 139 -4.06 9.52 -10.70
C THR A 139 -3.67 10.51 -9.61
N GLU A 140 -4.64 11.22 -9.03
CA GLU A 140 -4.38 12.19 -7.97
C GLU A 140 -3.85 11.53 -6.68
N ILE A 141 -4.38 10.36 -6.33
CA ILE A 141 -3.88 9.59 -5.18
C ILE A 141 -2.45 9.09 -5.44
N MET A 142 -2.16 8.57 -6.64
CA MET A 142 -0.81 8.13 -7.01
C MET A 142 0.21 9.28 -6.97
N LYS A 143 -0.17 10.49 -7.37
CA LYS A 143 0.68 11.69 -7.22
C LYS A 143 0.98 11.99 -5.75
N LYS A 144 -0.05 12.01 -4.90
CA LYS A 144 0.12 12.22 -3.45
C LYS A 144 1.02 11.17 -2.80
N ILE A 145 0.93 9.92 -3.26
CA ILE A 145 1.83 8.84 -2.81
C ILE A 145 3.27 9.12 -3.27
N ALA A 146 3.49 9.55 -4.51
CA ALA A 146 4.82 9.83 -5.05
C ALA A 146 5.55 10.99 -4.35
N GLU A 147 4.80 11.94 -3.80
CA GLU A 147 5.32 13.07 -3.02
C GLU A 147 5.75 12.68 -1.60
N ILE A 148 5.29 11.54 -1.08
CA ILE A 148 5.69 11.06 0.24
C ILE A 148 7.08 10.45 0.15
N GLU A 149 8.05 11.10 0.79
CA GLU A 149 9.38 10.53 0.94
C GLU A 149 9.34 9.39 1.95
N ILE A 150 9.57 8.18 1.46
CA ILE A 150 9.98 7.07 2.31
C ILE A 150 11.48 7.30 2.54
N GLU A 151 11.80 8.03 3.61
CA GLU A 151 13.19 8.14 4.08
C GLU A 151 13.69 6.71 4.29
N GLU A 152 14.63 6.27 3.47
CA GLU A 152 15.34 5.01 3.62
C GLU A 152 16.76 5.40 3.96
N ARG A 153 17.18 5.23 5.21
CA ARG A 153 18.59 5.41 5.54
C ARG A 153 19.33 4.21 4.95
N LEU A 154 20.16 4.49 3.95
CA LEU A 154 21.25 3.61 3.52
C LEU A 154 22.22 3.38 4.68
#